data_AF-A0A1I8N6J5-F1
#
_entry.id   AF-A0A1I8N6J5-F1
#
_cell.length_a   1.000
_cell.length_b   1.000
_cell.length_c   1.000
_cell.angle_alpha   90.00
_cell.angle_beta   90.00
_cell.angle_gamma   90.00
#
_symmetry.space_group_name_H-M   'P 1'
#
loop_
_entity.id
_entity.type
_entity.pdbx_description
1 polymer ?
#
loop_
_entity_poly.entity_id
_entity_poly.type
_entity_poly.pdbx_seq_one_letter_code
_entity_poly.pdbx_strand_id
1 'polypeptide(L)'
;MNSNDIVWYNPCGGHYVNINDSKTAKKKSPMKKTLRKLQNATVIEYNSLNVRQLAAIDIRNMSMWNKYDEKYKFLPQIEIPSNISLRRCHRQMQTYVAAFDYLHRAQLDWDYNKGMQQSQTSRELLTLRNNARSILCNIEHAVNNTTSKSKAARTINSLLISRRRMEKLLQFDTDIKKVSPLRWNKNADINDNNLKHISPIDLKFVKSRYLTYLRKFIKLLRRTTNRMSVPKNQTSKMSQGSTANQSGRKQAGNGRKNQRRQQRKQ
;
A
#
# COMPACT_ATOMS: atom_id res chain seq x y z
N MET A 1 3.13 21.46 -21.87
CA MET A 1 2.23 21.54 -20.70
C MET A 1 3.03 21.90 -19.45
N ASN A 2 2.94 23.15 -18.97
CA ASN A 2 3.61 23.61 -17.75
C ASN A 2 2.75 23.33 -16.51
N SER A 3 2.84 22.11 -15.98
CA SER A 3 2.38 21.82 -14.61
C SER A 3 3.61 21.55 -13.74
N ASN A 4 3.81 22.43 -12.75
CA ASN A 4 4.78 22.24 -11.68
C ASN A 4 4.32 21.14 -10.68
N ASP A 5 3.11 20.60 -10.86
CA ASP A 5 2.48 19.67 -9.92
C ASP A 5 3.20 18.32 -9.95
N ILE A 6 3.66 17.92 -8.78
CA ILE A 6 4.38 16.66 -8.61
C ILE A 6 3.35 15.53 -8.65
N VAL A 7 3.38 14.75 -9.72
CA VAL A 7 2.38 13.73 -10.07
C VAL A 7 2.22 12.63 -8.99
N TRP A 8 3.22 12.43 -8.13
CA TRP A 8 3.21 11.48 -6.99
C TRP A 8 3.02 12.14 -5.61
N TYR A 9 2.75 13.46 -5.55
CA TYR A 9 2.59 14.21 -4.29
C TYR A 9 1.12 14.33 -3.87
N ASN A 10 0.24 14.50 -4.86
CA ASN A 10 -1.20 14.66 -4.66
C ASN A 10 -1.96 13.93 -5.79
N PRO A 11 -2.31 12.63 -5.61
CA PRO A 11 -3.01 11.85 -6.62
C PRO A 11 -4.50 12.21 -6.73
N CYS A 12 -5.13 12.59 -5.60
CA CYS A 12 -6.58 12.80 -5.50
C CYS A 12 -7.04 14.26 -5.73
N GLY A 13 -6.15 15.22 -5.96
CA GLY A 13 -6.53 16.63 -6.08
C GLY A 13 -6.87 17.30 -4.73
N GLY A 14 -6.24 16.87 -3.63
CA GLY A 14 -6.17 17.67 -2.41
C GLY A 14 -7.36 17.60 -1.46
N HIS A 15 -8.26 16.63 -1.61
CA HIS A 15 -9.35 16.39 -0.66
C HIS A 15 -8.87 15.73 0.65
N TYR A 16 -7.94 16.39 1.32
CA TYR A 16 -7.70 16.18 2.75
C TYR A 16 -9.00 16.53 3.47
N VAL A 17 -9.41 15.68 4.43
CA VAL A 17 -10.53 16.02 5.31
C VAL A 17 -10.14 17.28 6.07
N ASN A 18 -10.80 18.40 5.77
CA ASN A 18 -10.52 19.66 6.43
C ASN A 18 -10.63 19.46 7.95
N ILE A 19 -9.56 19.79 8.66
CA ILE A 19 -9.54 19.69 10.13
C ILE A 19 -10.64 20.60 10.72
N ASN A 20 -10.94 21.69 10.01
CA ASN A 20 -11.92 22.72 10.33
C ASN A 20 -13.37 22.35 9.96
N ASP A 21 -13.63 21.21 9.30
CA ASP A 21 -14.98 20.63 9.17
C ASP A 21 -15.42 20.03 10.53
N SER A 22 -15.58 20.93 11.49
CA SER A 22 -16.52 20.81 12.60
C SER A 22 -17.92 20.92 11.98
N LYS A 23 -18.81 19.95 12.14
CA LYS A 23 -19.58 19.75 13.37
C LYS A 23 -19.96 18.28 13.64
N THR A 24 -19.52 17.33 12.79
CA THR A 24 -19.77 15.90 13.02
C THR A 24 -18.48 15.08 12.97
N ALA A 25 -18.15 14.44 14.10
CA ALA A 25 -17.11 13.42 14.12
C ALA A 25 -17.64 12.16 13.41
N LYS A 26 -17.54 12.12 12.07
CA LYS A 26 -17.88 10.94 11.25
C LYS A 26 -17.28 9.68 11.91
N LYS A 27 -18.14 8.77 12.40
CA LYS A 27 -17.73 7.50 13.04
C LYS A 27 -16.73 6.82 12.11
N LYS A 28 -15.52 6.52 12.63
CA LYS A 28 -14.46 5.86 11.85
C LYS A 28 -15.03 4.60 11.21
N SER A 29 -14.88 4.47 9.90
CA SER A 29 -15.31 3.25 9.22
C SER A 29 -14.53 2.06 9.78
N PRO A 30 -15.17 0.92 10.07
CA PRO A 30 -14.45 -0.25 10.58
C PRO A 30 -13.32 -0.60 9.60
N MET A 31 -12.09 -0.73 10.09
CA MET A 31 -10.88 -0.90 9.26
C MET A 31 -11.05 -2.03 8.22
N LYS A 32 -11.75 -3.11 8.57
CA LYS A 32 -12.15 -4.20 7.67
C LYS A 32 -12.97 -3.73 6.44
N LYS A 33 -13.93 -2.81 6.60
CA LYS A 33 -14.73 -2.23 5.51
C LYS A 33 -13.85 -1.36 4.60
N THR A 34 -12.94 -0.57 5.18
CA THR A 34 -11.99 0.27 4.44
C THR A 34 -11.00 -0.56 3.62
N LEU A 35 -10.41 -1.59 4.23
CA LEU A 35 -9.50 -2.51 3.55
C LEU A 35 -10.21 -3.34 2.46
N ARG A 36 -11.47 -3.74 2.65
CA ARG A 36 -12.27 -4.38 1.58
C ARG A 36 -12.54 -3.43 0.41
N LYS A 37 -12.88 -2.17 0.67
CA LYS A 37 -13.03 -1.15 -0.40
C LYS A 37 -11.73 -0.98 -1.20
N LEU A 38 -10.61 -0.80 -0.51
CA LEU A 38 -9.28 -0.70 -1.12
C LEU A 38 -8.91 -1.96 -1.92
N GLN A 39 -9.20 -3.14 -1.39
CA GLN A 39 -8.99 -4.43 -2.08
C GLN A 39 -9.79 -4.48 -3.39
N ASN A 40 -11.08 -4.15 -3.35
CA ASN A 40 -11.94 -4.19 -4.54
C ASN A 40 -11.47 -3.18 -5.60
N ALA A 41 -11.18 -1.94 -5.21
CA ALA A 41 -10.62 -0.93 -6.11
C ALA A 41 -9.28 -1.39 -6.74
N THR A 42 -8.37 -1.94 -5.93
CA THR A 42 -7.08 -2.46 -6.42
C THR A 42 -7.27 -3.66 -7.37
N VAL A 43 -8.28 -4.51 -7.17
CA VAL A 43 -8.59 -5.63 -8.08
C VAL A 43 -9.17 -5.12 -9.39
N ILE A 44 -10.07 -4.14 -9.36
CA ILE A 44 -10.62 -3.50 -10.57
C ILE A 44 -9.49 -2.86 -11.37
N GLU A 45 -8.63 -2.07 -10.73
CA GLU A 45 -7.47 -1.43 -11.35
C GLU A 45 -6.41 -2.44 -11.84
N TYR A 46 -6.22 -3.58 -11.17
CA TYR A 46 -5.33 -4.62 -11.68
C TYR A 46 -5.92 -5.35 -12.89
N ASN A 47 -7.24 -5.55 -12.93
CA ASN A 47 -7.93 -6.21 -14.04
C ASN A 47 -8.12 -5.29 -15.26
N SER A 48 -8.22 -3.96 -15.07
CA SER A 48 -8.31 -2.98 -16.15
C SER A 48 -6.99 -2.81 -16.92
N LEU A 49 -5.86 -3.22 -16.34
CA LEU A 49 -4.59 -3.40 -17.06
C LEU A 49 -4.68 -4.62 -18.00
N ASN A 50 -5.38 -4.46 -19.11
CA ASN A 50 -5.47 -5.47 -20.16
C ASN A 50 -4.07 -5.71 -20.75
N VAL A 51 -3.41 -6.77 -20.30
CA VAL A 51 -2.02 -7.11 -20.65
C VAL A 51 -1.82 -7.27 -22.16
N ARG A 52 -2.88 -7.59 -22.93
CA ARG A 52 -2.81 -7.66 -24.41
C ARG A 52 -2.76 -6.27 -25.08
N GLN A 53 -3.35 -5.25 -24.46
CA GLN A 53 -3.31 -3.86 -24.94
C GLN A 53 -2.05 -3.13 -24.47
N LEU A 54 -1.44 -3.58 -23.37
CA LEU A 54 -0.17 -3.09 -22.85
C LEU A 54 0.97 -3.99 -23.34
N ALA A 55 1.20 -4.00 -24.66
CA ALA A 55 2.15 -4.89 -25.33
C ALA A 55 3.47 -4.21 -25.77
N ALA A 56 3.56 -2.87 -25.72
CA ALA A 56 4.75 -2.14 -26.15
C ALA A 56 5.96 -2.40 -25.24
N ILE A 57 5.74 -2.61 -23.94
CA ILE A 57 6.79 -3.01 -22.99
C ILE A 57 6.70 -4.52 -22.72
N ASP A 58 7.40 -5.33 -23.52
CA ASP A 58 7.33 -6.79 -23.35
C ASP A 58 8.09 -7.30 -22.12
N ILE A 59 7.35 -7.88 -21.17
CA ILE A 59 7.83 -8.49 -19.92
C ILE A 59 7.69 -10.02 -19.87
N ARG A 60 7.38 -10.69 -20.99
CA ARG A 60 7.22 -12.16 -21.01
C ARG A 60 8.49 -12.89 -20.55
N ASN A 61 9.65 -12.45 -21.05
CA ASN A 61 10.93 -13.12 -20.84
C ASN A 61 11.80 -12.43 -19.77
N MET A 62 11.23 -12.05 -18.63
CA MET A 62 11.99 -11.38 -17.53
C MET A 62 13.16 -12.23 -17.00
N SER A 63 13.09 -13.56 -17.07
CA SER A 63 14.15 -14.45 -16.53
C SER A 63 15.52 -14.21 -17.17
N MET A 64 15.56 -13.86 -18.47
CA MET A 64 16.82 -13.51 -19.15
C MET A 64 17.52 -12.27 -18.57
N TRP A 65 16.78 -11.44 -17.81
CA TRP A 65 17.26 -10.18 -17.25
C TRP A 65 17.56 -10.28 -15.75
N ASN A 66 17.51 -11.48 -15.14
CA ASN A 66 17.75 -11.69 -13.70
C ASN A 66 19.08 -11.10 -13.19
N LYS A 67 20.12 -11.03 -14.03
CA LYS A 67 21.40 -10.39 -13.68
C LYS A 67 21.29 -8.89 -13.30
N TYR A 68 20.20 -8.23 -13.69
CA TYR A 68 19.92 -6.83 -13.34
C TYR A 68 19.02 -6.67 -12.10
N ASP A 69 18.52 -7.76 -11.48
CA ASP A 69 17.52 -7.70 -10.40
C ASP A 69 17.99 -6.85 -9.19
N GLU A 70 19.28 -6.98 -8.86
CA GLU A 70 20.02 -6.20 -7.87
C GLU A 70 19.94 -4.68 -8.10
N LYS A 71 20.12 -4.26 -9.36
CA LYS A 71 20.11 -2.85 -9.77
C LYS A 71 18.76 -2.20 -9.50
N TYR A 72 17.69 -2.96 -9.67
CA TYR A 72 16.31 -2.50 -9.49
C TYR A 72 15.77 -2.74 -8.07
N LYS A 73 16.63 -2.96 -7.06
CA LYS A 73 16.25 -3.06 -5.65
C LYS A 73 15.56 -1.80 -5.09
N PHE A 74 15.77 -0.63 -5.69
CA PHE A 74 15.05 0.60 -5.32
C PHE A 74 13.55 0.55 -5.66
N LEU A 75 13.13 -0.31 -6.59
CA LEU A 75 11.71 -0.50 -6.92
C LEU A 75 11.00 -1.25 -5.78
N PRO A 76 9.93 -0.69 -5.20
CA PRO A 76 9.36 -1.25 -3.99
C PRO A 76 8.80 -2.65 -4.14
N GLN A 77 9.12 -3.51 -3.17
CA GLN A 77 8.57 -4.85 -3.08
C GLN A 77 7.70 -5.02 -1.83
N ILE A 78 6.77 -5.97 -1.93
CA ILE A 78 6.04 -6.52 -0.80
C ILE A 78 6.62 -7.89 -0.50
N GLU A 79 7.06 -8.08 0.73
CA GLU A 79 7.34 -9.40 1.29
C GLU A 79 6.05 -9.96 1.89
N ILE A 80 5.84 -11.27 1.77
CA ILE A 80 4.72 -11.98 2.38
C ILE A 80 5.37 -13.05 3.27
N PRO A 81 5.10 -13.09 4.59
CA PRO A 81 3.94 -12.52 5.29
C PRO A 81 4.22 -11.21 6.08
N SER A 82 4.41 -10.06 5.41
CA SER A 82 4.40 -8.77 6.11
C SER A 82 3.02 -8.39 6.69
N ASN A 83 3.01 -7.53 7.72
CA ASN A 83 1.80 -6.86 8.19
C ASN A 83 1.50 -5.63 7.32
N ILE A 84 0.22 -5.36 7.04
CA ILE A 84 -0.14 -4.20 6.22
C ILE A 84 0.13 -2.88 6.96
N SER A 85 0.91 -2.01 6.33
CA SER A 85 1.08 -0.62 6.74
C SER A 85 0.67 0.26 5.57
N LEU A 86 -0.53 0.83 5.63
CA LEU A 86 -1.07 1.67 4.54
C LEU A 86 -0.14 2.84 4.21
N ARG A 87 0.59 3.37 5.20
CA ARG A 87 1.61 4.42 5.00
C ARG A 87 2.85 3.92 4.23
N ARG A 88 3.29 2.67 4.50
CA ARG A 88 4.35 2.02 3.70
C ARG A 88 3.84 1.84 2.28
N CYS A 89 2.66 1.25 2.10
CA CYS A 89 2.05 1.01 0.79
C CYS A 89 1.85 2.32 -0.02
N HIS A 90 1.49 3.42 0.64
CA HIS A 90 1.41 4.75 0.03
C HIS A 90 2.77 5.19 -0.54
N ARG A 91 3.81 5.23 0.30
CA ARG A 91 5.17 5.62 -0.13
C ARG A 91 5.74 4.72 -1.21
N GLN A 92 5.47 3.42 -1.13
CA GLN A 92 5.85 2.46 -2.17
C GLN A 92 5.09 2.72 -3.48
N MET A 93 3.81 3.05 -3.44
CA MET A 93 3.03 3.39 -4.63
C MET A 93 3.44 4.75 -5.23
N GLN A 94 3.82 5.74 -4.42
CA GLN A 94 4.40 7.01 -4.91
C GLN A 94 5.66 6.78 -5.75
N THR A 95 6.51 5.83 -5.37
CA THR A 95 7.69 5.46 -6.15
C THR A 95 7.30 4.92 -7.52
N TYR A 96 6.24 4.10 -7.64
CA TYR A 96 5.75 3.63 -8.94
C TYR A 96 5.12 4.75 -9.78
N VAL A 97 4.32 5.63 -9.18
CA VAL A 97 3.77 6.81 -9.89
C VAL A 97 4.90 7.68 -10.43
N ALA A 98 5.94 7.93 -9.63
CA ALA A 98 7.12 8.68 -10.07
C ALA A 98 7.90 7.94 -11.17
N ALA A 99 8.20 6.65 -10.98
CA ALA A 99 8.91 5.83 -11.96
C ALA A 99 8.25 5.88 -13.34
N PHE A 100 6.93 5.70 -13.41
CA PHE A 100 6.19 5.82 -14.67
C PHE A 100 6.16 7.26 -15.20
N ASP A 101 6.08 8.30 -14.36
CA ASP A 101 6.09 9.69 -14.84
C ASP A 101 7.45 10.11 -15.41
N TYR A 102 8.58 9.76 -14.78
CA TYR A 102 9.91 10.04 -15.30
C TYR A 102 10.19 9.29 -16.62
N LEU A 103 9.85 8.00 -16.69
CA LEU A 103 10.02 7.22 -17.91
C LEU A 103 9.07 7.69 -19.03
N HIS A 104 7.83 8.07 -18.70
CA HIS A 104 6.89 8.64 -19.67
C HIS A 104 7.41 9.94 -20.28
N ARG A 105 7.96 10.85 -19.45
CA ARG A 105 8.57 12.11 -19.92
C ARG A 105 9.78 11.86 -20.81
N ALA A 106 10.66 10.93 -20.44
CA ALA A 106 11.77 10.53 -21.31
C ALA A 106 11.30 9.93 -22.64
N GLN A 107 10.17 9.21 -22.66
CA GLN A 107 9.69 8.59 -23.89
C GLN A 107 9.07 9.65 -24.78
N LEU A 108 8.31 10.59 -24.22
CA LEU A 108 7.79 11.74 -24.97
C LEU A 108 8.93 12.61 -25.52
N ASP A 109 9.95 12.91 -24.74
CA ASP A 109 11.13 13.65 -25.20
C ASP A 109 11.79 12.97 -26.41
N TRP A 110 12.04 11.66 -26.32
CA TRP A 110 12.58 10.89 -27.43
C TRP A 110 11.62 10.78 -28.63
N ASP A 111 10.31 10.63 -28.38
CA ASP A 111 9.27 10.58 -29.42
C ASP A 111 9.26 11.90 -30.21
N TYR A 112 9.23 13.06 -29.53
CA TYR A 112 9.21 14.39 -30.15
C TYR A 112 10.47 14.64 -30.98
N ASN A 113 11.65 14.26 -30.47
CA ASN A 113 12.92 14.35 -31.20
C ASN A 113 13.00 13.40 -32.42
N LYS A 114 12.05 12.46 -32.55
CA LYS A 114 11.83 11.62 -33.75
C LYS A 114 10.64 12.06 -34.59
N GLY A 115 10.08 13.25 -34.35
CA GLY A 115 8.92 13.77 -35.08
C GLY A 115 7.60 13.08 -34.73
N MET A 116 7.57 12.22 -33.73
CA MET A 116 6.36 11.51 -33.27
C MET A 116 5.71 12.28 -32.12
N GLN A 117 4.39 12.47 -32.17
CA GLN A 117 3.68 13.07 -31.04
C GLN A 117 3.57 12.14 -29.83
N GLN A 118 3.37 10.83 -30.06
CA GLN A 118 3.24 9.83 -29.01
C GLN A 118 3.37 8.39 -29.55
N SER A 119 4.42 7.67 -29.14
CA SER A 119 4.60 6.24 -29.41
C SER A 119 3.63 5.35 -28.61
N GLN A 120 3.57 4.07 -28.98
CA GLN A 120 2.85 3.07 -28.18
C GLN A 120 3.46 2.92 -26.78
N THR A 121 4.78 3.06 -26.65
CA THR A 121 5.49 3.00 -25.36
C THR A 121 5.11 4.16 -24.44
N SER A 122 5.05 5.40 -24.95
CA SER A 122 4.62 6.55 -24.12
C SER A 122 3.14 6.46 -23.77
N ARG A 123 2.26 5.94 -24.64
CA ARG A 123 0.86 5.60 -24.31
C ARG A 123 0.76 4.55 -23.20
N GLU A 124 1.55 3.49 -23.27
CA GLU A 124 1.55 2.43 -22.25
C GLU A 124 2.02 2.96 -20.88
N LEU A 125 3.10 3.74 -20.86
CA LEU A 125 3.62 4.38 -19.64
C LEU A 125 2.60 5.33 -19.02
N LEU A 126 1.87 6.10 -19.84
CA LEU A 126 0.78 6.97 -19.40
C LEU A 126 -0.34 6.18 -18.71
N THR A 127 -0.77 5.07 -19.30
CA THR A 127 -1.79 4.19 -18.70
C THR A 127 -1.33 3.60 -17.37
N LEU A 128 -0.09 3.09 -17.31
CA LEU A 128 0.50 2.55 -16.07
C LEU A 128 0.64 3.62 -14.98
N ARG A 129 1.05 4.84 -15.34
CA ARG A 129 1.11 6.01 -14.43
C ARG A 129 -0.27 6.35 -13.86
N ASN A 130 -1.29 6.42 -14.70
CA ASN A 130 -2.64 6.83 -14.30
C ASN A 130 -3.29 5.76 -13.40
N ASN A 131 -3.09 4.47 -13.72
CA ASN A 131 -3.49 3.35 -12.87
C ASN A 131 -2.79 3.39 -11.49
N ALA A 132 -1.47 3.61 -11.46
CA ALA A 132 -0.73 3.77 -10.21
C ALA A 132 -1.22 4.98 -9.38
N ARG A 133 -1.58 6.10 -10.03
CA ARG A 133 -2.21 7.26 -9.36
C ARG A 133 -3.56 6.91 -8.74
N SER A 134 -4.42 6.19 -9.46
CA SER A 134 -5.73 5.75 -8.95
C SER A 134 -5.56 4.87 -7.71
N ILE A 135 -4.66 3.89 -7.75
CA ILE A 135 -4.40 3.02 -6.59
C ILE A 135 -3.76 3.83 -5.45
N LEU A 136 -2.86 4.78 -5.72
CA LEU A 136 -2.32 5.67 -4.68
C LEU A 136 -3.42 6.48 -3.99
N CYS A 137 -4.35 7.04 -4.76
CA CYS A 137 -5.50 7.78 -4.23
C CYS A 137 -6.41 6.90 -3.36
N ASN A 138 -6.68 5.67 -3.79
CA ASN A 138 -7.42 4.69 -2.99
C ASN A 138 -6.70 4.34 -1.68
N ILE A 139 -5.36 4.25 -1.68
CA ILE A 139 -4.56 4.04 -0.46
C ILE A 139 -4.65 5.27 0.46
N GLU A 140 -4.53 6.48 -0.08
CA GLU A 140 -4.64 7.74 0.66
C GLU A 140 -6.01 7.85 1.37
N HIS A 141 -7.09 7.61 0.65
CA HIS A 141 -8.45 7.55 1.20
C HIS A 141 -8.57 6.47 2.31
N ALA A 142 -7.90 5.32 2.16
CA ALA A 142 -7.85 4.30 3.21
C ALA A 142 -7.04 4.73 4.45
N VAL A 143 -5.93 5.46 4.29
CA VAL A 143 -5.15 6.05 5.40
C VAL A 143 -6.00 7.06 6.16
N ASN A 144 -6.69 7.96 5.45
CA ASN A 144 -7.53 9.01 6.04
C ASN A 144 -8.71 8.43 6.84
N ASN A 145 -9.33 7.35 6.34
CA ASN A 145 -10.44 6.67 7.03
C ASN A 145 -10.03 5.81 8.25
N THR A 146 -8.77 5.36 8.31
CA THR A 146 -8.27 4.49 9.41
C THR A 146 -7.43 5.22 10.45
N THR A 147 -6.86 6.38 10.12
CA THR A 147 -6.04 7.19 11.03
C THR A 147 -6.93 8.11 11.88
N SER A 148 -6.58 8.35 13.15
CA SER A 148 -7.27 9.35 13.98
C SER A 148 -6.96 10.78 13.51
N LYS A 149 -7.92 11.73 13.54
CA LYS A 149 -7.72 13.13 13.08
C LYS A 149 -6.40 13.76 13.60
N SER A 150 -6.14 13.66 14.91
CA SER A 150 -4.92 14.18 15.55
C SER A 150 -3.61 13.53 15.07
N LYS A 151 -3.65 12.25 14.66
CA LYS A 151 -2.53 11.57 14.00
C LYS A 151 -2.49 11.93 12.50
N ALA A 152 -3.63 12.09 11.83
CA ALA A 152 -3.72 12.37 10.39
C ALA A 152 -3.06 13.72 10.02
N ALA A 153 -3.32 14.78 10.78
CA ALA A 153 -2.68 16.09 10.58
C ALA A 153 -1.14 16.00 10.57
N ARG A 154 -0.54 15.32 11.56
CA ARG A 154 0.92 15.06 11.61
C ARG A 154 1.40 14.08 10.52
N THR A 155 0.49 13.36 9.87
CA THR A 155 0.83 12.27 8.94
C THR A 155 1.00 12.75 7.51
N ILE A 156 0.34 13.82 7.09
CA ILE A 156 0.42 14.35 5.71
C ILE A 156 1.88 14.54 5.30
N ASN A 157 2.66 15.30 6.08
CA ASN A 157 4.09 15.51 5.82
C ASN A 157 4.92 14.20 5.83
N SER A 158 4.51 13.18 6.60
CA SER A 158 5.18 11.86 6.65
C SER A 158 4.87 10.94 5.46
N LEU A 159 3.87 11.30 4.65
CA LEU A 159 3.50 10.65 3.39
C LEU A 159 4.12 11.32 2.16
N LEU A 160 4.78 12.46 2.31
CA LEU A 160 5.38 13.18 1.19
C LEU A 160 6.84 12.77 0.97
N ILE A 161 7.20 12.49 -0.28
CA ILE A 161 8.58 12.23 -0.72
C ILE A 161 9.00 13.39 -1.61
N SER A 162 9.86 14.27 -1.11
CA SER A 162 10.34 15.44 -1.84
C SER A 162 10.95 15.07 -3.20
N ARG A 163 10.81 15.96 -4.20
CA ARG A 163 11.25 15.69 -5.59
C ARG A 163 12.71 15.22 -5.66
N ARG A 164 13.62 15.95 -5.00
CA ARG A 164 15.05 15.59 -4.87
C ARG A 164 15.29 14.21 -4.23
N ARG A 165 14.46 13.81 -3.25
CA ARG A 165 14.56 12.48 -2.61
C ARG A 165 14.06 11.38 -3.55
N MET A 166 13.02 11.66 -4.33
CA MET A 166 12.52 10.71 -5.34
C MET A 166 13.56 10.50 -6.46
N GLU A 167 14.16 11.57 -6.97
CA GLU A 167 15.22 11.49 -7.99
C GLU A 167 16.47 10.71 -7.51
N LYS A 168 16.88 10.89 -6.25
CA LYS A 168 17.97 10.09 -5.66
C LYS A 168 17.61 8.62 -5.43
N LEU A 169 16.32 8.30 -5.32
CA LEU A 169 15.81 6.95 -5.10
C LEU A 169 15.64 6.19 -6.43
N LEU A 170 15.24 6.87 -7.50
CA LEU A 170 15.04 6.29 -8.83
C LEU A 170 16.37 6.18 -9.59
N GLN A 171 17.08 5.06 -9.37
CA GLN A 171 18.41 4.81 -9.93
C GLN A 171 18.32 4.07 -11.27
N PHE A 172 17.69 4.71 -12.26
CA PHE A 172 17.54 4.19 -13.62
C PHE A 172 18.82 4.28 -14.45
N ASP A 173 18.92 3.45 -15.50
CA ASP A 173 19.94 3.59 -16.55
C ASP A 173 19.64 4.79 -17.47
N THR A 174 18.37 5.03 -17.70
CA THR A 174 17.86 6.23 -18.38
C THR A 174 18.22 7.46 -17.54
N ASP A 175 18.85 8.47 -18.15
CA ASP A 175 19.23 9.71 -17.44
C ASP A 175 17.99 10.58 -17.15
N ILE A 176 17.27 10.23 -16.09
CA ILE A 176 16.08 10.95 -15.63
C ILE A 176 16.36 12.38 -15.15
N LYS A 177 17.64 12.80 -15.05
CA LYS A 177 17.99 14.17 -14.65
C LYS A 177 17.69 15.16 -15.76
N LYS A 178 17.89 14.80 -17.03
CA LYS A 178 17.57 15.65 -18.19
C LYS A 178 16.06 15.90 -18.28
N VAL A 179 15.27 14.83 -18.17
CA VAL A 179 13.81 14.86 -18.26
C VAL A 179 13.11 15.21 -16.92
N SER A 180 13.88 15.69 -15.93
CA SER A 180 13.34 16.06 -14.63
C SER A 180 12.38 17.24 -14.77
N PRO A 181 11.22 17.21 -14.07
CA PRO A 181 10.34 18.39 -13.95
C PRO A 181 11.00 19.63 -13.31
N LEU A 182 12.25 19.56 -12.84
CA LEU A 182 13.05 20.72 -12.42
C LEU A 182 13.86 21.35 -13.56
N ARG A 183 14.17 20.59 -14.61
CA ARG A 183 15.10 20.97 -15.67
C ARG A 183 14.46 21.08 -17.05
N TRP A 184 13.27 20.52 -17.25
CA TRP A 184 12.51 20.61 -18.50
C TRP A 184 12.38 22.05 -19.07
N ASN A 185 12.28 23.06 -18.20
CA ASN A 185 12.18 24.48 -18.60
C ASN A 185 13.50 25.26 -18.47
N LYS A 186 14.61 24.60 -18.13
CA LYS A 186 15.94 25.20 -17.98
C LYS A 186 16.91 24.52 -18.92
N ASN A 187 17.03 25.12 -20.09
CA ASN A 187 17.92 24.77 -21.19
C ASN A 187 17.53 23.43 -21.84
N ALA A 188 16.59 23.52 -22.78
CA ALA A 188 16.68 22.71 -23.98
C ALA A 188 17.95 23.15 -24.75
N ASP A 189 19.11 22.64 -24.36
CA ASP A 189 20.30 22.66 -25.21
C ASP A 189 20.05 21.69 -26.36
N ILE A 190 19.39 22.22 -27.39
CA ILE A 190 18.84 21.54 -28.58
C ILE A 190 19.91 20.76 -29.38
N ASN A 191 21.20 20.92 -29.06
CA ASN A 191 22.33 20.35 -29.78
C ASN A 191 22.92 19.05 -29.17
N ASP A 192 22.37 18.50 -28.08
CA ASP A 192 22.90 17.24 -27.55
C ASP A 192 22.45 16.02 -28.37
N ASN A 193 23.21 15.73 -29.43
CA ASN A 193 23.12 14.52 -30.26
C ASN A 193 23.19 13.20 -29.46
N ASN A 194 23.52 13.24 -28.15
CA ASN A 194 23.49 12.10 -27.24
C ASN A 194 22.14 11.95 -26.49
N LEU A 195 21.02 12.17 -27.18
CA LEU A 195 19.69 11.77 -26.73
C LEU A 195 19.59 10.24 -26.62
N LYS A 196 20.05 9.71 -25.49
CA LYS A 196 19.99 8.28 -25.17
C LYS A 196 18.55 7.82 -25.14
N HIS A 197 18.20 6.92 -26.06
CA HIS A 197 16.99 6.11 -26.01
C HIS A 197 16.83 5.50 -24.60
N ILE A 198 15.60 5.47 -24.09
CA ILE A 198 15.29 4.88 -22.78
C ILE A 198 15.86 3.46 -22.69
N SER A 199 16.44 3.10 -21.55
CA SER A 199 16.85 1.72 -21.34
C SER A 199 15.62 0.79 -21.40
N PRO A 200 15.55 -0.16 -22.35
CA PRO A 200 14.44 -1.10 -22.41
C PRO A 200 14.40 -2.00 -21.16
N ILE A 201 15.52 -2.09 -20.43
CA ILE A 201 15.63 -2.79 -19.15
C ILE A 201 14.86 -2.02 -18.07
N ASP A 202 14.97 -0.70 -17.99
CA ASP A 202 14.20 0.12 -17.04
C ASP A 202 12.69 -0.08 -17.23
N LEU A 203 12.21 0.02 -18.48
CA LEU A 203 10.79 -0.17 -18.83
C LEU A 203 10.29 -1.54 -18.36
N LYS A 204 11.03 -2.60 -18.70
CA LYS A 204 10.70 -3.99 -18.34
C LYS A 204 10.66 -4.20 -16.83
N PHE A 205 11.66 -3.72 -16.10
CA PHE A 205 11.72 -3.88 -14.65
C PHE A 205 10.64 -3.09 -13.93
N VAL A 206 10.39 -1.83 -14.28
CA VAL A 206 9.32 -1.04 -13.64
C VAL A 206 7.96 -1.70 -13.84
N LYS A 207 7.61 -2.08 -15.07
CA LYS A 207 6.35 -2.77 -15.37
C LYS A 207 6.23 -4.13 -14.66
N SER A 208 7.27 -4.97 -14.74
CA SER A 208 7.27 -6.30 -14.13
C SER A 208 7.15 -6.24 -12.59
N ARG A 209 7.96 -5.39 -11.94
CA ARG A 209 7.92 -5.17 -10.50
C ARG A 209 6.59 -4.57 -10.07
N TYR A 210 6.02 -3.62 -10.82
CA TYR A 210 4.71 -3.03 -10.54
C TYR A 210 3.58 -4.06 -10.56
N LEU A 211 3.45 -4.85 -11.62
CA LEU A 211 2.41 -5.89 -11.71
C LEU A 211 2.59 -6.95 -10.61
N THR A 212 3.84 -7.30 -10.28
CA THR A 212 4.16 -8.20 -9.17
C THR A 212 3.78 -7.58 -7.81
N TYR A 213 4.05 -6.30 -7.60
CA TYR A 213 3.65 -5.54 -6.42
C TYR A 213 2.13 -5.53 -6.28
N LEU A 214 1.35 -5.24 -7.32
CA LEU A 214 -0.11 -5.26 -7.27
C LEU A 214 -0.66 -6.64 -6.88
N ARG A 215 -0.17 -7.72 -7.50
CA ARG A 215 -0.56 -9.10 -7.14
C ARG A 215 -0.28 -9.41 -5.67
N LYS A 216 0.90 -9.02 -5.16
CA LYS A 216 1.26 -9.20 -3.75
C LYS A 216 0.45 -8.29 -2.81
N PHE A 217 0.11 -7.08 -3.24
CA PHE A 217 -0.70 -6.12 -2.48
C PHE A 217 -2.15 -6.59 -2.31
N ILE A 218 -2.77 -7.11 -3.38
CA ILE A 218 -4.10 -7.75 -3.33
C ILE A 218 -4.08 -8.95 -2.37
N LYS A 219 -3.05 -9.80 -2.43
CA LYS A 219 -2.86 -10.92 -1.49
C LYS A 219 -2.71 -10.44 -0.03
N LEU A 220 -1.94 -9.38 0.22
CA LEU A 220 -1.74 -8.79 1.54
C LEU A 220 -3.03 -8.21 2.13
N LEU A 221 -3.80 -7.47 1.30
CA LEU A 221 -5.12 -6.94 1.67
C LEU A 221 -6.08 -8.07 2.05
N ARG A 222 -6.21 -9.10 1.21
CA ARG A 222 -7.06 -10.28 1.46
C ARG A 222 -6.68 -11.03 2.73
N ARG A 223 -5.38 -11.27 2.97
CA ARG A 223 -4.90 -11.93 4.21
C ARG A 223 -5.26 -11.10 5.45
N THR A 224 -5.14 -9.78 5.37
CA THR A 224 -5.49 -8.89 6.50
C THR A 224 -7.00 -8.90 6.76
N THR A 225 -7.84 -8.74 5.73
CA THR A 225 -9.30 -8.71 5.88
C THR A 225 -9.86 -10.05 6.39
N ASN A 226 -9.25 -11.17 6.03
CA ASN A 226 -9.60 -12.51 6.51
C ASN A 226 -9.15 -12.78 7.97
N ARG A 227 -7.98 -12.30 8.38
CA ARG A 227 -7.55 -12.35 9.80
C ARG A 227 -8.52 -11.57 10.71
N MET A 228 -9.12 -10.50 10.20
CA MET A 228 -10.16 -9.71 10.87
C MET A 228 -11.59 -10.30 10.78
N SER A 229 -11.76 -11.54 10.29
CA SER A 229 -13.05 -12.26 10.33
C SER A 229 -13.10 -13.45 11.27
N VAL A 230 -11.98 -13.93 11.81
CA VAL A 230 -11.98 -15.03 12.78
C VAL A 230 -12.39 -14.49 14.15
N PRO A 231 -13.50 -14.95 14.76
CA PRO A 231 -13.82 -14.61 16.15
C PRO A 231 -12.79 -15.25 17.09
N LYS A 232 -12.32 -14.50 18.09
CA LYS A 232 -11.53 -15.07 19.20
C LYS A 232 -12.43 -15.83 20.19
N ASN A 233 -13.08 -16.90 19.73
CA ASN A 233 -13.88 -17.79 20.57
C ASN A 233 -13.17 -19.14 20.70
N GLN A 234 -12.10 -19.19 21.51
CA GLN A 234 -11.54 -20.43 22.06
C GLN A 234 -10.48 -20.11 23.13
N THR A 235 -10.96 -19.76 24.34
CA THR A 235 -10.29 -20.12 25.59
C THR A 235 -11.31 -20.88 26.42
N SER A 236 -11.07 -22.18 26.49
CA SER A 236 -11.83 -23.25 27.13
C SER A 236 -12.42 -22.89 28.51
N LYS A 237 -13.75 -22.97 28.61
CA LYS A 237 -14.41 -23.50 29.81
C LYS A 237 -14.53 -25.02 29.63
N MET A 238 -13.67 -25.81 30.27
CA MET A 238 -13.86 -27.25 30.44
C MET A 238 -13.05 -27.77 31.64
N SER A 239 -13.68 -27.74 32.82
CA SER A 239 -13.31 -28.56 33.98
C SER A 239 -14.51 -28.69 34.93
N GLN A 240 -15.59 -29.31 34.46
CA GLN A 240 -16.55 -29.97 35.35
C GLN A 240 -16.44 -31.46 35.09
N GLY A 241 -15.59 -32.12 35.89
CA GLY A 241 -15.61 -33.57 36.04
C GLY A 241 -16.62 -33.92 37.12
N SER A 242 -17.73 -34.51 36.73
CA SER A 242 -18.74 -35.00 37.66
C SER A 242 -18.25 -36.26 38.35
N THR A 243 -18.40 -36.33 39.68
CA THR A 243 -18.39 -37.60 40.41
C THR A 243 -19.68 -37.69 41.21
N ALA A 244 -20.50 -38.69 40.91
CA ALA A 244 -21.74 -38.97 41.61
C ALA A 244 -21.74 -40.41 42.09
N ASN A 245 -21.99 -40.63 43.38
CA ASN A 245 -23.01 -41.58 43.84
C ASN A 245 -23.14 -41.61 45.38
N GLN A 246 -24.40 -41.73 45.84
CA GLN A 246 -24.91 -42.53 46.99
C GLN A 246 -24.29 -42.27 48.38
N SER A 247 -25.00 -42.31 49.51
CA SER A 247 -26.41 -42.55 49.91
C SER A 247 -26.57 -41.93 51.33
N GLY A 248 -27.69 -41.78 52.04
CA GLY A 248 -29.08 -42.19 51.93
C GLY A 248 -29.78 -41.96 53.30
N ARG A 249 -31.11 -41.77 53.28
CA ARG A 249 -32.09 -41.92 54.40
C ARG A 249 -31.91 -41.21 55.77
N LYS A 250 -32.94 -40.38 56.05
CA LYS A 250 -33.85 -40.40 57.22
C LYS A 250 -33.52 -39.67 58.55
N GLN A 251 -34.60 -39.02 59.00
CA GLN A 251 -35.13 -38.87 60.37
C GLN A 251 -34.67 -37.76 61.31
N ALA A 252 -35.72 -37.04 61.75
CA ALA A 252 -35.83 -36.14 62.87
C ALA A 252 -35.37 -36.73 64.22
N GLY A 253 -35.03 -35.86 65.18
CA GLY A 253 -34.92 -36.25 66.58
C GLY A 253 -34.22 -35.23 67.49
N ASN A 254 -34.94 -34.76 68.50
CA ASN A 254 -34.44 -34.12 69.73
C ASN A 254 -33.13 -34.75 70.28
N GLY A 255 -32.23 -33.95 70.89
CA GLY A 255 -31.12 -34.56 71.64
C GLY A 255 -30.06 -33.64 72.27
N ARG A 256 -30.39 -33.03 73.40
CA ARG A 256 -29.50 -32.39 74.39
C ARG A 256 -28.06 -32.96 74.57
N LYS A 257 -27.15 -32.01 74.87
CA LYS A 257 -26.09 -32.00 75.93
C LYS A 257 -24.65 -32.50 75.67
N ASN A 258 -23.73 -31.59 76.10
CA ASN A 258 -22.50 -31.80 76.89
C ASN A 258 -21.20 -32.34 76.25
N GLN A 259 -20.27 -31.40 76.04
CA GLN A 259 -18.90 -31.35 76.61
C GLN A 259 -18.58 -29.84 76.77
N ARG A 260 -18.24 -29.21 77.92
CA ARG A 260 -17.15 -29.43 78.91
C ARG A 260 -15.76 -29.50 78.24
N ARG A 261 -14.72 -28.73 78.62
CA ARG A 261 -14.51 -27.83 79.78
C ARG A 261 -13.21 -27.00 79.57
N GLN A 262 -12.91 -26.07 80.51
CA GLN A 262 -11.66 -25.28 80.67
C GLN A 262 -11.59 -24.01 79.79
N GLN A 263 -11.06 -22.85 80.22
CA GLN A 263 -10.43 -22.39 81.49
C GLN A 263 -11.25 -21.17 82.03
N ARG A 264 -11.26 -20.69 83.29
CA ARG A 264 -10.52 -20.84 84.58
C ARG A 264 -9.28 -19.93 84.80
N LYS A 265 -9.38 -19.07 85.84
CA LYS A 265 -8.46 -18.03 86.36
C LYS A 265 -8.54 -16.68 85.60
N GLN A 266 -8.63 -15.53 86.25
CA GLN A 266 -8.68 -15.23 87.69
C GLN A 266 -9.64 -14.06 87.94
#